data_AF-L7FEY6-F1
#
_entry.id   AF-L7FEY6-F1
#
_cell.length_a   1.000
_cell.length_b   1.000
_cell.length_c   1.000
_cell.angle_alpha   90.00
_cell.angle_beta   90.00
_cell.angle_gamma   90.00
#
_symmetry.space_group_name_H-M   'P 1'
#
loop_
_entity.id
_entity.type
_entity.pdbx_description
1 polymer ?
#
loop_
_entity_poly.entity_id
_entity_poly.type
_entity_poly.pdbx_seq_one_letter_code
_entity_poly.pdbx_strand_id
1 'polypeptide(L)'
;MTAQPDHQADPPGFNPPMGTLAELREALSTWGFPGDRQKFEAELDAADLDDLTKVREITQAYRHRVLLRYDPLGMAALARPTADVEAELRRKLEEASAL
;
A
#
# COMPACT_ATOMS: atom_id res chain seq x y z
N MET A 1 -13.97 -27.25 25.89
CA MET A 1 -13.77 -26.96 24.45
C MET A 1 -13.88 -25.45 24.29
N THR A 2 -12.77 -24.75 24.17
CA THR A 2 -12.76 -23.30 23.89
C THR A 2 -12.62 -23.13 22.40
N ALA A 3 -13.66 -22.60 21.75
CA ALA A 3 -13.61 -22.24 20.34
C ALA A 3 -12.65 -21.07 20.16
N GLN A 4 -11.57 -21.28 19.41
CA GLN A 4 -10.72 -20.19 18.93
C GLN A 4 -11.56 -19.27 18.04
N PRO A 5 -11.46 -17.94 18.17
CA PRO A 5 -12.14 -17.06 17.23
C PRO A 5 -11.56 -17.31 15.84
N ASP A 6 -12.45 -17.64 14.90
CA ASP A 6 -12.17 -17.62 13.47
C ASP A 6 -11.40 -16.34 13.19
N HIS A 7 -10.11 -16.48 12.89
CA HIS A 7 -9.40 -15.42 12.19
C HIS A 7 -10.16 -15.29 10.88
N GLN A 8 -11.02 -14.27 10.78
CA GLN A 8 -11.64 -13.87 9.53
C GLN A 8 -10.51 -13.90 8.51
N ALA A 9 -10.57 -14.85 7.59
CA ALA A 9 -9.64 -14.92 6.48
C ALA A 9 -9.67 -13.52 5.86
N ASP A 10 -8.53 -12.83 5.89
CA ASP A 10 -8.39 -11.53 5.24
C ASP A 10 -9.04 -11.65 3.86
N PRO A 11 -9.99 -10.77 3.50
CA PRO A 11 -10.60 -10.82 2.18
C PRO A 11 -9.46 -10.88 1.16
N PRO A 12 -9.54 -11.76 0.14
CA PRO A 12 -8.44 -11.98 -0.80
C PRO A 12 -7.97 -10.62 -1.28
N GLY A 13 -6.76 -10.24 -0.87
CA GLY A 13 -6.25 -8.88 -1.04
C GLY A 13 -6.42 -8.51 -2.50
N PHE A 14 -7.32 -7.56 -2.79
CA PHE A 14 -7.55 -7.15 -4.16
C PHE A 14 -6.27 -6.46 -4.63
N ASN A 15 -5.55 -7.15 -5.51
CA ASN A 15 -4.37 -6.58 -6.13
C ASN A 15 -4.80 -6.01 -7.48
N PRO A 16 -4.74 -4.68 -7.69
CA PRO A 16 -5.02 -4.10 -8.98
C PRO A 16 -4.19 -4.81 -10.05
N PRO A 17 -4.78 -5.17 -11.20
CA PRO A 17 -3.99 -5.72 -12.30
C PRO A 17 -2.97 -4.65 -12.69
N MET A 18 -1.69 -5.01 -12.62
CA MET A 18 -0.55 -4.14 -12.91
C MET A 18 0.59 -4.93 -13.57
N GLY A 19 0.28 -6.06 -14.21
CA GLY A 19 1.25 -6.93 -14.89
C GLY A 19 1.82 -6.32 -16.17
N THR A 20 1.08 -5.41 -16.81
CA THR A 20 1.52 -4.66 -17.99
C THR A 20 1.58 -3.14 -17.73
N LEU A 21 2.24 -2.39 -18.63
CA LEU A 21 2.24 -0.92 -18.57
C LEU A 21 0.82 -0.36 -18.77
N ALA A 22 0.00 -0.97 -19.62
CA ALA A 22 -1.39 -0.53 -19.83
C ALA A 22 -2.22 -0.72 -18.55
N GLU A 23 -2.09 -1.88 -17.90
CA GLU A 23 -2.73 -2.16 -16.62
C GLU A 23 -2.26 -1.18 -15.53
N LEU A 24 -0.95 -0.87 -15.46
CA LEU A 24 -0.44 0.13 -14.52
C LEU A 24 -1.02 1.53 -14.77
N ARG A 25 -1.20 1.94 -16.04
CA ARG A 25 -1.81 3.25 -16.37
C ARG A 25 -3.24 3.36 -15.88
N GLU A 26 -4.04 2.32 -16.09
CA GLU A 26 -5.42 2.26 -15.60
C GLU A 26 -5.44 2.21 -14.07
N ALA A 27 -4.50 1.50 -13.46
CA ALA A 27 -4.39 1.44 -12.02
C ALA A 27 -4.02 2.80 -11.41
N LEU A 28 -3.11 3.56 -12.03
CA LEU A 28 -2.77 4.91 -11.60
C LEU A 28 -3.93 5.90 -11.77
N SER A 29 -4.77 5.68 -12.77
CA SER A 29 -5.96 6.52 -13.00
C SER A 29 -7.04 6.28 -11.95
N THR A 30 -7.23 5.02 -11.57
CA THR A 30 -8.33 4.59 -10.70
C THR A 30 -7.96 4.65 -9.22
N TRP A 31 -6.73 4.24 -8.88
CA TRP A 31 -6.26 4.07 -7.50
C TRP A 31 -4.98 4.85 -7.19
N GLY A 32 -4.29 5.44 -8.17
CA GLY A 32 -3.09 6.29 -7.94
C GLY A 32 -3.44 7.65 -7.33
N PHE A 33 -2.43 8.41 -6.89
CA PHE A 33 -2.66 9.79 -6.42
C PHE A 33 -3.02 10.72 -7.59
N PRO A 34 -3.78 11.81 -7.35
CA PRO A 34 -4.07 12.78 -8.41
C PRO A 34 -2.78 13.27 -9.08
N GLY A 35 -2.68 13.11 -10.40
CA GLY A 35 -1.50 13.47 -11.18
C GLY A 35 -0.46 12.37 -11.38
N ASP A 36 -0.54 11.24 -10.64
CA ASP A 36 0.45 10.16 -10.76
C ASP A 36 0.50 9.59 -12.19
N ARG A 37 -0.65 9.43 -12.87
CA ARG A 37 -0.66 8.97 -14.27
C ARG A 37 0.12 9.91 -15.19
N GLN A 38 -0.11 11.22 -15.09
CA GLN A 38 0.58 12.19 -15.95
C GLN A 38 2.08 12.24 -15.67
N LYS A 39 2.47 12.14 -14.40
CA LYS A 39 3.87 12.10 -14.01
C LYS A 39 4.57 10.81 -14.45
N PHE A 40 3.87 9.68 -14.36
CA PHE A 40 4.35 8.39 -14.86
C PHE A 40 4.64 8.43 -16.36
N GLU A 41 3.71 8.94 -17.18
CA GLU A 41 3.97 9.05 -18.62
C GLU A 41 5.13 10.00 -18.91
N ALA A 42 5.20 11.16 -18.24
CA ALA A 42 6.30 12.11 -18.46
C ALA A 42 7.67 11.52 -18.10
N GLU A 43 7.76 10.74 -17.03
CA GLU A 43 9.00 10.04 -16.66
C GLU A 43 9.34 8.92 -17.63
N LEU A 44 8.34 8.20 -18.15
CA LEU A 44 8.53 7.14 -19.13
C LEU A 44 8.96 7.68 -20.50
N ASP A 45 8.37 8.80 -20.95
CA ASP A 45 8.70 9.49 -22.20
C ASP A 45 10.12 10.09 -22.17
N ALA A 46 10.60 10.48 -20.98
CA ALA A 46 11.95 11.00 -20.78
C ALA A 46 13.01 9.89 -20.63
N ALA A 47 12.59 8.64 -20.40
CA ALA A 47 13.49 7.52 -20.23
C ALA A 47 13.98 7.00 -21.59
N ASP A 48 15.25 6.60 -21.65
CA ASP A 48 15.74 5.79 -22.75
C ASP A 48 15.09 4.39 -22.67
N LEU A 49 14.40 3.97 -23.74
CA LEU A 49 13.72 2.68 -23.78
C LEU A 49 14.70 1.50 -23.80
N ASP A 50 15.94 1.73 -24.23
CA ASP A 50 17.00 0.73 -24.16
C ASP A 50 17.56 0.59 -22.73
N ASP A 51 17.33 1.58 -21.85
CA ASP A 51 17.61 1.49 -20.41
C ASP A 51 16.45 0.79 -19.68
N LEU A 52 16.41 -0.53 -19.81
CA LEU A 52 15.41 -1.38 -19.16
C LEU A 52 15.47 -1.32 -17.63
N THR A 53 16.62 -0.96 -17.04
CA THR A 53 16.74 -0.76 -15.60
C THR A 53 15.93 0.45 -15.18
N LYS A 54 16.10 1.56 -15.88
CA LYS A 54 15.37 2.79 -15.60
C LYS A 54 13.87 2.62 -15.76
N VAL A 55 13.42 1.99 -16.85
CA VAL A 55 12.00 1.69 -17.09
C VAL A 55 11.42 0.83 -15.97
N ARG A 56 12.16 -0.18 -15.52
CA ARG A 56 11.75 -1.05 -14.39
C ARG A 56 11.64 -0.26 -13.09
N GLU A 57 12.59 0.62 -12.78
CA GLU A 57 12.56 1.44 -11.56
C GLU A 57 11.34 2.35 -11.53
N ILE A 58 11.06 3.06 -12.64
CA ILE A 58 9.86 3.90 -12.78
C ILE A 58 8.61 3.05 -12.53
N THR A 59 8.47 1.94 -13.25
CA THR A 59 7.31 1.04 -13.13
C THR A 59 7.10 0.56 -11.69
N GLN A 60 8.17 0.16 -10.99
CA GLN A 60 8.09 -0.32 -9.60
C GLN A 60 7.70 0.78 -8.62
N ALA A 61 8.25 1.99 -8.79
CA ALA A 61 7.91 3.13 -7.94
C ALA A 61 6.41 3.45 -7.98
N TYR A 62 5.82 3.43 -9.19
CA TYR A 62 4.40 3.73 -9.37
C TYR A 62 3.48 2.57 -8.95
N ARG A 63 3.88 1.31 -9.14
CA ARG A 63 3.17 0.15 -8.54
C ARG A 63 3.10 0.28 -7.02
N HIS A 64 4.22 0.64 -6.39
CA HIS A 64 4.27 0.82 -4.94
C HIS A 64 3.33 1.93 -4.46
N ARG A 65 3.21 3.03 -5.20
CA ARG A 65 2.26 4.11 -4.87
C ARG A 65 0.80 3.66 -4.93
N VAL A 66 0.44 2.88 -5.95
CA VAL A 66 -0.90 2.30 -6.07
C VAL A 66 -1.20 1.39 -4.88
N LEU A 67 -0.24 0.52 -4.50
CA LEU A 67 -0.39 -0.38 -3.36
C LEU A 67 -0.49 0.37 -2.02
N LEU A 68 0.31 1.42 -1.83
CA LEU A 68 0.27 2.26 -0.63
C LEU A 68 -1.12 2.91 -0.44
N ARG A 69 -1.72 3.42 -1.52
CA ARG A 69 -3.07 4.02 -1.44
C ARG A 69 -4.15 2.97 -1.26
N TYR A 70 -3.92 1.75 -1.75
CA TYR A 70 -4.86 0.64 -1.63
C TYR A 70 -4.93 0.06 -0.22
N ASP A 71 -3.85 0.09 0.58
CA ASP A 71 -3.86 -0.39 1.97
C ASP A 71 -4.51 0.64 2.93
N PRO A 72 -5.83 0.60 3.17
CA PRO A 72 -6.52 1.62 3.93
C PRO A 72 -6.29 1.42 5.43
N LEU A 73 -5.98 0.18 5.84
CA LEU A 73 -5.60 -0.19 7.20
C LEU A 73 -4.17 0.27 7.49
N GLY A 74 -3.24 0.10 6.56
CA GLY A 74 -1.89 0.65 6.63
C GLY A 74 -1.90 2.18 6.65
N MET A 75 -2.69 2.83 5.79
CA MET A 75 -2.86 4.28 5.83
C MET A 75 -3.55 4.77 7.10
N ALA A 76 -4.57 4.06 7.61
CA ALA A 76 -5.19 4.38 8.89
C ALA A 76 -4.23 4.16 10.08
N ALA A 77 -3.37 3.13 10.02
CA ALA A 77 -2.34 2.88 11.02
C ALA A 77 -1.24 3.94 10.99
N LEU A 78 -0.82 4.41 9.81
CA LEU A 78 0.13 5.51 9.63
C LEU A 78 -0.46 6.87 10.04
N ALA A 79 -1.76 7.07 9.84
CA ALA A 79 -2.48 8.27 10.26
C ALA A 79 -2.86 8.26 11.74
N ARG A 80 -2.67 7.14 12.45
CA ARG A 80 -3.06 7.02 13.86
C ARG A 80 -2.16 7.89 14.73
N PRO A 81 -2.72 8.76 15.59
CA PRO A 81 -1.93 9.59 16.49
C PRO A 81 -1.02 8.74 17.39
N THR A 82 0.23 9.17 17.56
CA THR A 82 1.20 8.48 18.42
C THR A 82 0.68 8.32 19.86
N ALA A 83 -0.12 9.29 20.34
CA ALA A 83 -0.76 9.24 21.65
C ALA A 83 -1.72 8.04 21.81
N ASP A 84 -2.45 7.68 20.75
CA ASP A 84 -3.38 6.54 20.79
C ASP A 84 -2.63 5.20 20.80
N VAL A 85 -1.47 5.14 20.14
CA VAL A 85 -0.58 3.98 20.16
C VAL A 85 0.08 3.83 21.53
N GLU A 86 0.53 4.93 22.12
CA GLU A 86 1.13 4.94 23.47
C GLU A 86 0.12 4.51 24.54
N ALA A 87 -1.12 5.01 24.47
CA ALA A 87 -2.19 4.63 25.39
C ALA A 87 -2.53 3.13 25.32
N GLU A 88 -2.62 2.58 24.10
CA GLU A 88 -2.86 1.14 23.90
C GLU A 88 -1.69 0.30 24.42
N LEU A 89 -0.45 0.75 24.22
CA LEU A 89 0.74 0.05 24.72
C LEU A 89 0.78 0.02 26.25
N ARG A 90 0.47 1.16 26.89
CA ARG A 90 0.39 1.27 28.36
C ARG A 90 -0.67 0.33 28.93
N ARG A 91 -1.86 0.29 28.33
CA ARG A 91 -2.95 -0.61 28.73
C ARG A 91 -2.54 -2.08 28.62
N LYS A 92 -1.90 -2.49 27.52
CA LYS A 92 -1.44 -3.87 27.32
C LYS A 92 -0.35 -4.28 28.31
N LEU A 93 0.55 -3.36 28.68
CA LEU A 93 1.57 -3.62 29.69
C LEU A 93 0.96 -3.78 31.10
N GLU A 94 -0.04 -2.97 31.43
CA GLU A 94 -0.79 -3.09 32.68
C GLU A 94 -1.56 -4.43 32.76
N GLU A 95 -2.27 -4.80 31.69
CA GLU A 95 -2.96 -6.10 31.57
C GLU A 95 -1.99 -7.29 31.71
N ALA A 96 -0.79 -7.20 31.11
CA ALA A 96 0.23 -8.25 31.19
C ALA A 96 0.91 -8.33 32.57
N SER A 97 0.94 -7.23 33.33
CA SER A 97 1.50 -7.17 34.70
C SER A 97 0.50 -7.59 35.79
N ALA A 98 -0.78 -7.71 35.44
CA ALA A 98 -1.86 -8.11 36.33
C ALA A 98 -2.13 -9.63 36.31
N LEU A 99 -1.34 -10.40 35.55
CA LEU A 99 -1.33 -11.87 35.48
C LEU A 99 -0.11 -12.43 36.21
#